data_AF-A0A1Z9SIW3-F1
#
_entry.id   AF-A0A1Z9SIW3-F1
#
_cell.length_a   1.000
_cell.length_b   1.000
_cell.length_c   1.000
_cell.angle_alpha   90.00
_cell.angle_beta   90.00
_cell.angle_gamma   90.00
#
_symmetry.space_group_name_H-M   'P 1'
#
loop_
_entity.id
_entity.type
_entity.pdbx_description
1 polymer ?
#
loop_
_entity_poly.entity_id
_entity_poly.type
_entity_poly.pdbx_seq_one_letter_code
_entity_poly.pdbx_strand_id
1 'polypeptide(L)' 'QKVTGPDGSTFSFDIDPFDKHRLLKGLDDISLTLEYVGAIEDFEARHENVSGWMY' A
#
# COMPACT_ATOMS: atom_id res chain seq x y z
N GLN A 1 3.82 -17.71 4.88
CA GLN A 1 4.91 -17.23 5.77
C GLN A 1 5.10 -18.24 6.88
N LYS A 2 6.22 -18.23 7.61
CA LYS A 2 6.52 -19.27 8.61
C LYS A 2 7.22 -18.74 9.85
N VAL A 3 6.98 -19.41 10.98
CA VAL A 3 7.69 -19.22 12.25
C VAL A 3 8.42 -20.51 12.59
N THR A 4 9.66 -20.40 13.06
CA THR A 4 10.47 -21.54 13.53
C THR A 4 10.55 -21.53 15.05
N GLY A 5 10.16 -22.63 15.68
CA GLY A 5 10.21 -22.81 17.13
C GLY A 5 11.61 -23.15 17.66
N PRO A 6 11.85 -23.06 18.98
CA PRO A 6 13.14 -23.40 19.60
C PRO A 6 13.55 -24.86 19.40
N ASP A 7 12.59 -25.74 19.18
CA ASP A 7 12.75 -27.17 18.88
C ASP A 7 12.98 -27.45 17.38
N GLY A 8 13.06 -26.41 16.54
CA GLY A 8 13.21 -26.53 15.10
C GLY A 8 11.90 -26.81 14.35
N SER A 9 10.77 -26.91 15.05
CA SER A 9 9.45 -27.05 14.42
C SER A 9 9.12 -25.81 13.57
N THR A 10 8.39 -26.01 12.47
CA THR A 10 8.01 -24.93 11.55
C THR A 10 6.50 -24.85 11.44
N PHE A 11 5.95 -23.64 11.63
CA PHE A 11 4.52 -23.38 11.55
C PHE A 11 4.24 -22.41 10.41
N SER A 12 3.35 -22.81 9.50
CA SER A 12 2.92 -21.95 8.40
C SER A 12 1.68 -21.16 8.78
N PHE A 13 1.58 -19.95 8.24
CA PHE A 13 0.42 -19.10 8.38
C PHE A 13 0.26 -18.19 7.17
N ASP A 14 -0.95 -17.66 7.04
CA ASP A 14 -1.35 -16.74 6.00
C ASP A 14 -1.59 -15.34 6.58
N ILE A 15 -1.42 -14.34 5.73
CA ILE A 15 -1.61 -12.91 5.96
C ILE A 15 -2.19 -12.45 4.63
N ASP A 16 -3.23 -11.63 4.71
CA ASP A 16 -3.77 -10.97 3.53
C ASP A 16 -2.65 -10.22 2.77
N PRO A 17 -2.60 -10.29 1.42
CA PRO A 17 -1.55 -9.63 0.65
C PRO A 17 -1.40 -8.13 0.92
N PHE A 18 -2.51 -7.43 1.16
CA PHE A 18 -2.52 -5.99 1.44
C PHE A 18 -1.91 -5.70 2.81
N ASP A 19 -2.31 -6.44 3.84
CA ASP A 19 -1.74 -6.30 5.17
C ASP A 19 -0.24 -6.68 5.19
N LYS A 20 0.14 -7.71 4.44
CA LYS A 20 1.55 -8.11 4.29
C LYS A 20 2.39 -7.00 3.66
N HIS A 21 1.88 -6.32 2.64
CA HIS A 21 2.55 -5.18 2.01
C HIS A 21 2.78 -4.04 3.02
N ARG A 22 1.74 -3.67 3.79
CA ARG A 22 1.83 -2.64 4.83
C ARG A 22 2.85 -3.02 5.91
N LEU A 23 2.77 -4.24 6.43
CA LEU A 23 3.65 -4.73 7.49
C LEU A 23 5.12 -4.80 7.05
N LEU A 24 5.39 -5.24 5.82
CA LEU A 24 6.76 -5.37 5.31
C LEU A 24 7.40 -4.03 4.96
N LYS A 25 6.61 -3.06 4.48
CA LYS A 25 7.10 -1.73 4.11
C LYS A 25 6.99 -0.69 5.24
N GLY A 26 6.33 -1.02 6.35
CA GLY A 26 6.10 -0.10 7.46
C GLY A 26 5.10 1.03 7.13
N LEU A 27 4.08 0.73 6.32
CA LEU A 27 3.10 1.71 5.86
C LEU A 27 1.96 1.91 6.85
N ASP A 28 1.72 3.17 7.21
CA ASP A 28 0.46 3.66 7.76
C ASP A 28 -0.48 4.14 6.63
N ASP A 29 -1.66 4.64 6.99
CA ASP A 29 -2.68 5.02 5.99
C ASP A 29 -2.24 6.23 5.14
N ILE A 30 -1.43 7.15 5.70
CA ILE A 30 -0.90 8.30 4.98
C ILE A 30 0.18 7.86 4.01
N SER A 31 1.17 7.10 4.47
CA SER A 31 2.27 6.61 3.65
C SER A 31 1.82 5.64 2.57
N LEU A 32 0.77 4.85 2.81
CA LEU A 32 0.11 4.07 1.77
C LEU A 32 -0.51 4.96 0.68
N THR A 33 -1.18 6.05 1.07
CA THR A 33 -1.73 7.02 0.11
C THR A 33 -0.63 7.70 -0.70
N LEU A 34 0.50 8.02 -0.05
CA LEU A 34 1.65 8.65 -0.70
C LEU A 34 2.35 7.74 -1.73
N GLU A 35 2.19 6.40 -1.64
CA GLU A 35 2.66 5.51 -2.71
C GLU A 35 1.99 5.79 -4.07
N TYR A 36 0.85 6.49 -4.08
CA TYR A 36 0.09 6.83 -5.28
C TYR A 36 0.21 8.30 -5.71
N VAL A 37 1.11 9.08 -5.10
CA VAL A 37 1.21 10.53 -5.35
C VAL A 37 1.29 10.87 -6.85
N GLY A 38 2.11 10.18 -7.63
CA GLY A 38 2.23 10.45 -9.07
C GLY A 38 0.95 10.12 -9.84
N ALA A 39 0.23 9.06 -9.46
CA ALA A 39 -1.05 8.73 -10.09
C ALA A 39 -2.16 9.73 -9.74
N ILE A 40 -2.10 10.30 -8.54
CA ILE A 40 -2.98 11.38 -8.09
C ILE A 40 -2.68 12.65 -8.90
N GLU A 41 -1.42 13.07 -8.98
CA GLU A 41 -0.99 14.23 -9.77
C GLU A 41 -1.38 14.10 -11.25
N ASP A 42 -1.14 12.92 -11.84
CA ASP A 42 -1.52 12.61 -13.22
C ASP A 42 -3.04 12.69 -13.45
N PHE A 43 -3.82 12.24 -12.46
CA PHE A 43 -5.28 12.34 -12.50
C PHE A 43 -5.73 13.80 -12.41
N GLU A 44 -5.20 14.56 -11.45
CA GLU A 44 -5.53 15.97 -11.23
C GLU A 44 -5.20 16.81 -12.47
N ALA A 45 -4.01 16.65 -13.05
CA ALA A 45 -3.61 17.37 -14.27
C ALA A 45 -4.55 17.07 -15.45
N ARG A 46 -4.98 15.81 -15.63
CA ARG A 46 -5.97 15.48 -16.66
C ARG A 46 -7.34 16.09 -16.33
N HIS A 47 -7.74 16.09 -15.07
CA HIS A 47 -9.05 16.53 -14.64
C HIS A 47 -9.23 18.04 -14.72
N GLU A 48 -8.19 18.82 -14.41
CA GLU A 48 -8.15 20.28 -14.59
C GLU A 48 -8.42 20.68 -16.03
N ASN A 49 -7.81 19.99 -16.99
CA ASN A 49 -8.00 20.26 -18.43
C ASN A 49 -9.43 19.99 -18.93
N VAL A 50 -10.19 19.15 -18.22
CA VAL A 50 -11.56 18.78 -18.59
C VAL A 50 -12.59 19.63 -17.83
N SER A 51 -12.25 20.10 -16.64
CA SER A 51 -13.15 20.79 -15.72
C SER A 51 -12.84 22.28 -15.62
N GLY A 52 -12.94 22.99 -16.75
CA GLY A 52 -12.62 24.42 -16.85
C GLY A 52 -13.50 25.38 -16.02
N TRP A 53 -14.41 24.87 -15.20
CA TRP A 53 -15.29 25.63 -14.29
C TRP A 53 -15.00 25.35 -12.80
N MET A 54 -14.02 24.49 -12.49
CA MET A 54 -13.77 24.00 -11.13
C MET A 54 -12.69 24.80 -10.37
N TYR A 55 -12.12 25.85 -10.97
CA TYR A 55 -11.18 26.78 -10.37
C TYR A 55 -11.50 28.24 -10.73
#